data_AF-A0A962WGU9-F1
#
_entry.id   AF-A0A962WGU9-F1
#
_cell.length_a   1.000
_cell.length_b   1.000
_cell.length_c   1.000
_cell.angle_alpha   90.00
_cell.angle_beta   90.00
_cell.angle_gamma   90.00
#
_symmetry.space_group_name_H-M   'P 1'
#
loop_
_entity.id
_entity.type
_entity.pdbx_description
1 polymer ?
#
loop_
_entity_poly.entity_id
_entity_poly.type
_entity_poly.pdbx_seq_one_letter_code
_entity_poly.pdbx_strand_id
1 'polypeptide(L)'
;MDNAVALVQTYLRLNGYFTVTEFPVIEAMRRGGHRTATDIDVLAFRFPHAGRLVPREGRSGTRDTVIDAPDPALGVPPDAPDMLIGEVKEGRAELNSAATDPAVLRAVLVRFGCCRQPDVDATVQDLVRHGRAETSPGHTTRLVAFGAHAPEGRSPRYSIVLLETVTTYLESYISSNWDVLRHAEFKDPAFGFLVTLFKSGHGRWKAHRG
;
A
#
# COMPACT_ATOMS: atom_id res chain seq x y z
N MET A 1 13.17 6.38 5.72
CA MET A 1 12.14 6.31 4.68
C MET A 1 12.74 6.55 3.30
N ASP A 2 12.82 5.46 2.53
CA ASP A 2 13.05 5.43 1.09
C ASP A 2 11.94 6.22 0.34
N ASN A 3 12.30 6.95 -0.72
CA ASN A 3 11.37 7.75 -1.52
C ASN A 3 10.27 6.90 -2.17
N ALA A 4 10.61 5.71 -2.67
CA ALA A 4 9.64 4.80 -3.27
C ALA A 4 8.65 4.30 -2.23
N VAL A 5 9.11 4.03 -1.00
CA VAL A 5 8.24 3.64 0.13
C VAL A 5 7.30 4.78 0.48
N ALA A 6 7.77 6.04 0.53
CA ALA A 6 6.93 7.20 0.80
C ALA A 6 5.85 7.41 -0.29
N LEU A 7 6.17 7.19 -1.56
CA LEU A 7 5.22 7.25 -2.67
C LEU A 7 4.14 6.18 -2.54
N VAL A 8 4.54 4.92 -2.32
CA VAL A 8 3.61 3.80 -2.10
C VAL A 8 2.74 4.05 -0.88
N GLN A 9 3.31 4.57 0.20
CA GLN A 9 2.58 4.91 1.42
C GLN A 9 1.48 5.94 1.14
N THR A 10 1.80 7.01 0.40
CA THR A 10 0.84 8.04 -0.01
C THR A 10 -0.28 7.44 -0.85
N TYR A 11 0.08 6.63 -1.85
CA TYR A 11 -0.87 5.97 -2.73
C TYR A 11 -1.84 5.08 -1.97
N LEU A 12 -1.35 4.24 -1.06
CA LEU A 12 -2.18 3.38 -0.23
C LEU A 12 -3.10 4.21 0.67
N ARG A 13 -2.60 5.28 1.30
CA ARG A 13 -3.43 6.18 2.14
C ARG A 13 -4.56 6.83 1.35
N LEU A 14 -4.31 7.33 0.14
CA LEU A 14 -5.35 7.91 -0.72
C LEU A 14 -6.38 6.88 -1.21
N ASN A 15 -6.02 5.60 -1.20
CA ASN A 15 -6.91 4.46 -1.45
C ASN A 15 -7.57 3.90 -0.19
N GLY A 16 -7.47 4.59 0.94
CA GLY A 16 -8.19 4.25 2.18
C GLY A 16 -7.46 3.28 3.11
N TYR A 17 -6.17 3.05 2.91
CA TYR A 17 -5.36 2.21 3.79
C TYR A 17 -4.74 2.99 4.95
N PHE A 18 -4.75 2.38 6.12
CA PHE A 18 -3.85 2.70 7.20
C PHE A 18 -2.52 2.00 6.96
N THR A 19 -1.41 2.70 7.12
CA THR A 19 -0.09 2.19 6.72
C THR A 19 0.93 2.29 7.85
N VAL A 20 1.75 1.25 7.97
CA VAL A 20 2.98 1.22 8.76
C VAL A 20 4.12 0.86 7.81
N THR A 21 5.17 1.67 7.78
CA THR A 21 6.31 1.51 6.87
C THR A 21 7.57 1.20 7.65
N GLU A 22 8.54 0.52 7.02
CA GLU A 22 9.80 0.11 7.65
C GLU A 22 9.53 -0.68 8.95
N PHE A 23 8.61 -1.64 8.88
CA PHE A 23 8.13 -2.38 10.05
C PHE A 23 9.15 -3.44 10.49
N PRO A 24 9.77 -3.29 11.67
CA PRO A 24 10.85 -4.18 12.08
C PRO A 24 10.32 -5.52 12.54
N VAL A 25 10.86 -6.60 11.97
CA VAL A 25 10.56 -7.97 12.39
C VAL A 25 11.73 -8.51 13.20
N ILE A 26 11.49 -8.82 14.47
CA ILE A 26 12.50 -9.28 15.42
C ILE A 26 12.32 -10.78 15.67
N GLU A 27 13.38 -11.56 15.52
CA GLU A 27 13.40 -12.98 15.87
C GLU A 27 14.21 -13.24 17.15
N ALA A 28 13.73 -14.20 17.93
CA ALA A 28 14.46 -14.71 19.08
C ALA A 28 15.48 -15.78 18.64
N MET A 29 16.74 -15.58 18.99
CA MET A 29 17.82 -16.54 18.75
C MET A 29 17.77 -17.66 19.78
N ARG A 30 18.14 -18.88 19.36
CA ARG A 30 18.20 -20.10 20.21
C ARG A 30 19.09 -19.99 21.47
N ARG A 31 19.92 -18.95 21.61
CA ARG A 31 20.83 -18.72 22.76
C ARG A 31 20.53 -17.44 23.56
N GLY A 32 19.30 -16.94 23.56
CA GLY A 32 18.87 -15.86 24.46
C GLY A 32 19.20 -14.44 23.98
N GLY A 33 19.23 -14.22 22.67
CA GLY A 33 19.36 -12.88 22.07
C GLY A 33 18.21 -12.57 21.11
N HIS A 34 18.01 -11.29 20.80
CA HIS A 34 17.08 -10.84 19.78
C HIS A 34 17.85 -10.22 18.62
N ARG A 35 17.49 -10.55 17.38
CA ARG A 35 18.03 -9.90 16.19
C ARG A 35 16.88 -9.48 15.28
N THR A 36 16.96 -8.29 14.69
CA THR A 36 16.09 -7.91 13.58
C THR A 36 16.34 -8.86 12.42
N ALA A 37 15.34 -9.68 12.09
CA ALA A 37 15.39 -10.65 11.02
C ALA A 37 15.34 -9.93 9.67
N THR A 38 14.38 -9.00 9.53
CA THR A 38 14.20 -8.15 8.34
C THR A 38 13.24 -7.00 8.67
N ASP A 39 13.24 -5.97 7.84
CA ASP A 39 12.23 -4.90 7.89
C ASP A 39 11.26 -5.12 6.74
N ILE A 40 9.96 -5.07 7.01
CA ILE A 40 8.92 -5.09 5.97
C ILE A 40 8.68 -3.65 5.52
N ASP A 41 8.80 -3.40 4.22
CA ASP A 41 8.74 -2.04 3.67
C ASP A 41 7.40 -1.35 3.96
N VAL A 42 6.28 -2.06 3.76
CA VAL A 42 4.95 -1.55 4.08
C VAL A 42 3.99 -2.64 4.55
N LEU A 43 3.33 -2.39 5.67
CA LEU A 43 2.11 -3.07 6.08
C LEU A 43 0.95 -2.10 5.92
N ALA A 44 -0.16 -2.57 5.36
CA ALA A 44 -1.32 -1.73 5.16
C ALA A 44 -2.62 -2.48 5.46
N PHE A 45 -3.60 -1.77 6.01
CA PHE A 45 -4.94 -2.32 6.26
C PHE A 45 -6.02 -1.37 5.77
N ARG A 46 -6.97 -1.89 5.01
CA ARG A 46 -8.15 -1.18 4.54
C ARG A 46 -9.40 -1.80 5.13
N PHE A 47 -10.27 -0.97 5.68
CA PHE A 47 -11.58 -1.39 6.17
C PHE A 47 -12.60 -1.48 5.01
N PRO A 48 -13.66 -2.30 5.16
CA PRO A 48 -14.80 -2.28 4.25
C PRO A 48 -15.36 -0.87 4.10
N HIS A 49 -15.75 -0.51 2.88
CA HIS A 49 -16.36 0.77 2.54
C HIS A 49 -15.46 1.99 2.86
N ALA A 50 -14.15 1.79 3.04
CA ALA A 50 -13.22 2.90 3.16
C ALA A 50 -13.29 3.76 1.89
N GLY A 51 -13.69 5.02 2.07
CA GLY A 51 -13.86 5.98 1.01
C GLY A 51 -13.45 7.39 1.44
N ARG A 52 -13.47 8.31 0.50
CA ARG A 52 -13.17 9.73 0.72
C ARG A 52 -14.37 10.59 0.36
N LEU A 53 -14.53 11.69 1.10
CA LEU A 53 -15.45 12.76 0.74
C LEU A 53 -14.74 13.73 -0.19
N VAL A 54 -15.32 13.95 -1.36
CA VAL A 54 -14.90 15.00 -2.29
C VAL A 54 -15.92 16.14 -2.19
N PRO A 55 -15.52 17.32 -1.70
CA PRO A 55 -16.37 18.49 -1.70
C PRO A 55 -16.71 18.87 -3.15
N ARG A 56 -18.00 19.02 -3.45
CA ARG A 56 -18.45 19.51 -4.76
C ARG A 56 -19.00 20.92 -4.59
N GLU A 57 -18.41 21.89 -5.27
CA GLU A 57 -18.98 23.25 -5.30
C GLU A 57 -20.28 23.27 -6.12
N GLY A 58 -21.35 23.79 -5.49
CA GLY A 58 -22.64 24.02 -6.12
C GLY A 58 -23.39 25.14 -5.41
N ARG A 59 -24.15 25.96 -6.17
CA ARG A 59 -24.87 27.17 -5.69
C ARG A 59 -25.98 26.90 -4.65
N SER A 60 -26.23 25.66 -4.28
CA SER A 60 -27.27 25.25 -3.31
C SER A 60 -26.84 23.98 -2.59
N GLY A 61 -26.00 24.12 -1.57
CA GLY A 61 -25.64 23.06 -0.61
C GLY A 61 -24.45 22.21 -1.03
N THR A 62 -23.55 21.96 -0.06
CA THR A 62 -22.43 21.00 -0.14
C THR A 62 -22.99 19.59 -0.24
N ARG A 63 -23.10 19.05 -1.46
CA ARG A 63 -23.29 17.60 -1.65
C ARG A 63 -21.93 16.98 -1.84
N ASP A 64 -21.34 16.54 -0.74
CA ASP A 64 -20.11 15.75 -0.77
C ASP A 64 -20.36 14.47 -1.58
N THR A 65 -19.44 14.17 -2.50
CA THR A 65 -19.46 12.90 -3.23
C THR A 65 -18.54 11.92 -2.52
N VAL A 66 -19.06 10.75 -2.14
CA VAL A 66 -18.25 9.66 -1.59
C VAL A 66 -17.61 8.91 -2.76
N ILE A 67 -16.28 8.81 -2.77
CA ILE A 67 -15.57 7.86 -3.62
C ILE A 67 -15.07 6.74 -2.72
N ASP A 68 -15.67 5.56 -2.83
CA ASP A 68 -15.45 4.39 -1.98
C ASP A 68 -14.70 3.25 -2.69
N ALA A 69 -14.60 3.29 -4.03
CA ALA A 69 -13.82 2.34 -4.80
C ALA A 69 -12.31 2.67 -4.72
N PRO A 70 -11.45 1.72 -4.31
CA PRO A 70 -10.01 1.86 -4.45
C PRO A 70 -9.59 1.77 -5.92
N ASP A 71 -8.36 2.17 -6.21
CA ASP A 71 -7.73 1.93 -7.51
C ASP A 71 -7.84 0.45 -7.92
N PRO A 72 -8.40 0.13 -9.10
CA PRO A 72 -8.50 -1.24 -9.60
C PRO A 72 -7.18 -2.01 -9.61
N ALA A 73 -6.03 -1.32 -9.74
CA ALA A 73 -4.71 -1.96 -9.69
C ALA A 73 -4.42 -2.67 -8.37
N LEU A 74 -5.08 -2.25 -7.27
CA LEU A 74 -4.95 -2.92 -5.98
C LEU A 74 -5.71 -4.25 -5.93
N GLY A 75 -6.70 -4.46 -6.81
CA GLY A 75 -7.45 -5.72 -6.91
C GLY A 75 -8.32 -6.05 -5.70
N VAL A 76 -8.74 -5.05 -4.93
CA VAL A 76 -9.50 -5.24 -3.67
C VAL A 76 -10.96 -4.84 -3.83
N PRO A 77 -11.92 -5.71 -3.43
CA PRO A 77 -13.33 -5.35 -3.38
C PRO A 77 -13.58 -4.17 -2.42
N PRO A 78 -14.44 -3.20 -2.77
CA PRO A 78 -14.72 -2.05 -1.92
C PRO A 78 -15.28 -2.42 -0.54
N ASP A 79 -16.03 -3.53 -0.45
CA ASP A 79 -16.78 -4.03 0.70
C ASP A 79 -16.03 -5.09 1.53
N ALA A 80 -14.79 -5.42 1.17
CA ALA A 80 -13.97 -6.38 1.89
C ALA A 80 -12.85 -5.69 2.69
N PRO A 81 -12.52 -6.16 3.90
CA PRO A 81 -11.30 -5.73 4.57
C PRO A 81 -10.09 -6.40 3.93
N ASP A 82 -9.01 -5.63 3.75
CA ASP A 82 -7.78 -6.10 3.11
C ASP A 82 -6.57 -5.74 3.96
N MET A 83 -5.71 -6.73 4.20
CA MET A 83 -4.38 -6.56 4.78
C MET A 83 -3.33 -6.86 3.72
N LEU A 84 -2.46 -5.89 3.50
CA LEU A 84 -1.36 -5.95 2.55
C LEU A 84 -0.03 -6.02 3.30
N ILE A 85 0.78 -7.03 2.94
CA ILE A 85 2.18 -7.14 3.33
C ILE A 85 3.01 -6.87 2.08
N GLY A 86 3.75 -5.75 2.08
CA GLY A 86 4.29 -5.15 0.89
C GLY A 86 5.80 -5.00 0.91
N GLU A 87 6.43 -5.33 -0.22
CA GLU A 87 7.81 -5.00 -0.53
C GLU A 87 7.82 -3.89 -1.59
N VAL A 88 8.72 -2.92 -1.46
CA VAL A 88 8.89 -1.82 -2.40
C VAL A 88 10.31 -1.83 -2.98
N LYS A 89 10.40 -1.76 -4.30
CA LYS A 89 11.67 -1.71 -5.03
C LYS A 89 11.64 -0.58 -6.05
N GLU A 90 12.73 0.15 -6.20
CA GLU A 90 12.86 1.12 -7.31
C GLU A 90 13.00 0.42 -8.67
N GLY A 91 13.44 -0.84 -8.69
CA GLY A 91 13.62 -1.66 -9.89
C GLY A 91 12.47 -2.64 -10.14
N ARG A 92 12.79 -3.94 -10.23
CA ARG A 92 11.78 -4.98 -10.44
C ARG A 92 10.89 -5.16 -9.21
N ALA A 93 9.58 -5.26 -9.44
CA ALA A 93 8.57 -5.51 -8.43
C ALA A 93 8.63 -6.97 -7.97
N GLU A 94 9.58 -7.29 -7.10
CA GLU A 94 9.82 -8.62 -6.57
C GLU A 94 9.83 -8.62 -5.04
N LEU A 95 9.21 -9.64 -4.44
CA LEU A 95 9.36 -9.90 -3.01
C LEU A 95 10.76 -10.44 -2.73
N ASN A 96 11.42 -9.92 -1.70
CA ASN A 96 12.66 -10.51 -1.21
C ASN A 96 12.38 -11.88 -0.52
N SER A 97 13.41 -12.71 -0.34
CA SER A 97 13.25 -14.03 0.27
C SER A 97 12.77 -13.97 1.73
N ALA A 98 13.08 -12.90 2.45
CA ALA A 98 12.67 -12.70 3.83
C ALA A 98 11.17 -12.33 3.94
N ALA A 99 10.62 -11.60 2.98
CA ALA A 99 9.20 -11.23 2.90
C ALA A 99 8.28 -12.45 2.64
N THR A 100 8.86 -13.57 2.22
CA THR A 100 8.17 -14.87 2.06
C THR A 100 8.62 -15.92 3.08
N ASP A 101 9.48 -15.55 4.02
CA ASP A 101 9.93 -16.44 5.09
C ASP A 101 8.76 -16.72 6.07
N PRO A 102 8.41 -17.99 6.32
CA PRO A 102 7.34 -18.35 7.26
C PRO A 102 7.51 -17.76 8.67
N ALA A 103 8.74 -17.62 9.17
CA ALA A 103 9.01 -17.08 10.50
C ALA A 103 8.75 -15.57 10.54
N VAL A 104 9.17 -14.85 9.49
CA VAL A 104 8.90 -13.42 9.31
C VAL A 104 7.39 -13.17 9.19
N LEU A 105 6.70 -13.90 8.31
CA LEU A 105 5.26 -13.76 8.11
C LEU A 105 4.48 -14.05 9.39
N ARG A 106 4.86 -15.09 10.15
CA ARG A 106 4.29 -15.38 11.46
C ARG A 106 4.45 -14.20 12.42
N ALA A 107 5.66 -13.66 12.52
CA ALA A 107 5.93 -12.53 13.41
C ALA A 107 5.12 -11.28 13.03
N VAL A 108 4.99 -11.01 11.72
CA VAL A 108 4.13 -9.93 11.20
C VAL A 108 2.68 -10.14 11.61
N LEU A 109 2.08 -11.32 11.34
CA LEU A 109 0.67 -11.59 11.64
C LEU A 109 0.37 -11.49 13.14
N VAL A 110 1.26 -12.05 13.98
CA VAL A 110 1.13 -11.98 15.45
C VAL A 110 1.25 -10.54 15.96
N ARG A 111 2.23 -9.79 15.45
CA ARG A 111 2.49 -8.42 15.93
C ARG A 111 1.45 -7.43 15.43
N PHE A 112 0.94 -7.63 14.22
CA PHE A 112 -0.17 -6.85 13.69
C PHE A 112 -1.49 -7.19 14.41
N GLY A 113 -1.65 -8.44 14.85
CA GLY A 113 -2.81 -8.89 15.62
C GLY A 113 -4.02 -9.21 14.76
N CYS A 114 -3.82 -9.54 13.48
CA CYS A 114 -4.90 -9.83 12.54
C CYS A 114 -5.47 -11.26 12.67
N CYS A 115 -4.72 -12.22 13.18
CA CYS A 115 -5.15 -13.62 13.29
C CYS A 115 -5.16 -14.09 14.75
N ARG A 116 -6.05 -15.04 15.08
CA ARG A 116 -5.92 -15.77 16.35
C ARG A 116 -4.70 -16.68 16.26
N GLN A 117 -4.00 -16.87 17.37
CA GLN A 117 -2.77 -17.66 17.43
C GLN A 117 -2.89 -19.07 16.82
N PRO A 118 -4.01 -19.82 16.98
CA PRO A 118 -4.18 -21.13 16.32
C PRO A 118 -4.24 -21.07 14.80
N ASP A 119 -4.69 -19.96 14.23
CA ASP A 119 -4.94 -19.81 12.80
C ASP A 119 -3.70 -19.29 12.05
N VAL A 120 -2.74 -18.70 12.76
CA VAL A 120 -1.53 -18.08 12.18
C VAL A 120 -0.77 -19.06 11.29
N ASP A 121 -0.57 -20.30 11.72
CA ASP A 121 0.19 -21.31 10.98
C ASP A 121 -0.44 -21.61 9.62
N ALA A 122 -1.76 -21.75 9.60
CA ALA A 122 -2.51 -21.98 8.37
C ALA A 122 -2.45 -20.75 7.46
N THR A 123 -2.66 -19.55 8.01
CA THR A 123 -2.55 -18.29 7.26
C THR A 123 -1.17 -18.11 6.62
N VAL A 124 -0.09 -18.41 7.36
CA VAL A 124 1.28 -18.34 6.83
C VAL A 124 1.47 -19.34 5.68
N GLN A 125 0.98 -20.57 5.84
CA GLN A 125 1.09 -21.58 4.77
C GLN A 125 0.36 -21.12 3.50
N ASP A 126 -0.83 -20.55 3.64
CA ASP A 126 -1.60 -20.03 2.51
C ASP A 126 -0.91 -18.84 1.84
N LEU A 127 -0.35 -17.90 2.62
CA LEU A 127 0.43 -16.78 2.10
C LEU A 127 1.67 -17.26 1.32
N VAL A 128 2.41 -18.24 1.83
CA VAL A 128 3.60 -18.76 1.13
C VAL A 128 3.21 -19.50 -0.15
N ARG A 129 2.12 -20.27 -0.14
CA ARG A 129 1.69 -21.09 -1.28
C ARG A 129 0.98 -20.29 -2.36
N HIS A 130 0.19 -19.30 -1.98
CA HIS A 130 -0.78 -18.62 -2.83
C HIS A 130 -0.61 -17.11 -2.86
N GLY A 131 0.27 -16.54 -2.04
CA GLY A 131 0.43 -15.09 -1.83
C GLY A 131 -0.79 -14.41 -1.24
N ARG A 132 -1.80 -15.18 -0.81
CA ARG A 132 -3.02 -14.68 -0.19
C ARG A 132 -3.60 -15.71 0.77
N ALA A 133 -4.28 -15.25 1.80
CA ALA A 133 -4.96 -16.06 2.79
C ALA A 133 -6.23 -15.35 3.26
N GLU A 134 -7.32 -16.11 3.40
CA GLU A 134 -8.50 -15.64 4.11
C GLU A 134 -8.33 -15.92 5.60
N THR A 135 -8.57 -14.93 6.45
CA THR A 135 -8.42 -15.07 7.89
C THR A 135 -9.76 -15.30 8.56
N SER A 136 -9.77 -15.97 9.72
CA SER A 136 -11.02 -16.22 10.47
C SER A 136 -11.77 -14.95 10.88
N PRO A 137 -11.13 -13.80 11.14
CA PRO A 137 -11.84 -12.52 11.33
C PRO A 137 -12.48 -11.93 10.08
N GLY A 138 -12.33 -12.55 8.91
CA GLY A 138 -13.05 -12.20 7.68
C GLY A 138 -12.35 -11.17 6.79
N HIS A 139 -11.03 -10.99 6.93
CA HIS A 139 -10.26 -10.16 6.00
C HIS A 139 -9.29 -11.00 5.19
N THR A 140 -9.02 -10.56 3.96
CA THR A 140 -7.98 -11.14 3.12
C THR A 140 -6.63 -10.56 3.52
N THR A 141 -5.65 -11.41 3.78
CA THR A 141 -4.23 -11.00 3.86
C THR A 141 -3.53 -11.40 2.58
N ARG A 142 -2.70 -10.51 2.01
CA ARG A 142 -1.99 -10.79 0.75
C ARG A 142 -0.61 -10.16 0.69
N LEU A 143 0.24 -10.78 -0.12
CA LEU A 143 1.57 -10.30 -0.43
C LEU A 143 1.53 -9.45 -1.70
N VAL A 144 2.20 -8.28 -1.67
CA VAL A 144 2.23 -7.35 -2.80
C VAL A 144 3.65 -6.84 -3.01
N ALA A 145 4.09 -6.80 -4.27
CA ALA A 145 5.34 -6.17 -4.65
C ALA A 145 5.07 -4.88 -5.43
N PHE A 146 5.73 -3.80 -5.03
CA PHE A 146 5.74 -2.53 -5.75
C PHE A 146 7.08 -2.36 -6.46
N GLY A 147 7.06 -1.94 -7.72
CA GLY A 147 8.29 -1.59 -8.42
C GLY A 147 8.11 -1.00 -9.82
N ALA A 148 9.18 -0.49 -10.40
CA ALA A 148 9.15 0.16 -11.71
C ALA A 148 8.88 -0.83 -12.87
N HIS A 149 9.29 -2.08 -12.71
CA HIS A 149 9.17 -3.08 -13.77
C HIS A 149 8.55 -4.37 -13.25
N ALA A 150 7.71 -5.00 -14.07
CA ALA A 150 7.24 -6.35 -13.79
C ALA A 150 8.42 -7.34 -13.85
N PRO A 151 8.45 -8.37 -13.00
CA PRO A 151 9.44 -9.43 -13.09
C PRO A 151 9.28 -10.21 -14.41
N GLU A 152 10.40 -10.69 -14.94
CA GLU A 152 10.41 -11.52 -16.14
C GLU A 152 10.03 -12.97 -15.80
N GLY A 153 9.15 -13.59 -16.60
CA GLY A 153 8.82 -15.01 -16.48
C GLY A 153 7.41 -15.29 -15.94
N ARG A 154 7.28 -16.33 -15.10
CA ARG A 154 5.98 -16.84 -14.63
C ARG A 154 5.29 -15.83 -13.71
N SER A 155 3.97 -15.70 -13.84
CA SER A 155 3.14 -14.90 -12.94
C SER A 155 3.47 -15.25 -11.47
N PRO A 156 3.90 -14.26 -10.67
CA PRO A 156 4.24 -14.51 -9.28
C PRO A 156 3.01 -14.88 -8.48
N ARG A 157 3.24 -15.48 -7.30
CA ARG A 157 2.16 -15.83 -6.36
C ARG A 157 1.58 -14.59 -5.66
N TYR A 158 2.26 -13.45 -5.75
CA TYR A 158 1.88 -12.18 -5.13
C TYR A 158 1.35 -11.20 -6.17
N SER A 159 0.60 -10.20 -5.73
CA SER A 159 0.14 -9.12 -6.61
C SER A 159 1.29 -8.15 -6.92
N ILE A 160 1.29 -7.57 -8.11
CA ILE A 160 2.25 -6.54 -8.51
C ILE A 160 1.50 -5.24 -8.74
N VAL A 161 2.02 -4.15 -8.21
CA VAL A 161 1.57 -2.79 -8.52
C VAL A 161 2.77 -2.00 -9.01
N LEU A 162 2.71 -1.50 -10.25
CA LEU A 162 3.83 -0.78 -10.82
C LEU A 162 3.91 0.65 -10.27
N LEU A 163 5.14 1.17 -10.11
CA LEU A 163 5.35 2.55 -9.68
C LEU A 163 4.76 3.56 -10.68
N GLU A 164 4.70 3.23 -11.97
CA GLU A 164 4.01 4.03 -12.98
C GLU A 164 2.50 4.15 -12.68
N THR A 165 1.86 3.06 -12.26
CA THR A 165 0.45 3.06 -11.86
C THR A 165 0.26 3.94 -10.62
N VAL A 166 1.15 3.81 -9.64
CA VAL A 166 1.17 4.64 -8.43
C VAL A 166 1.29 6.12 -8.80
N THR A 167 2.28 6.51 -9.58
CA THR A 167 2.49 7.92 -9.93
C THR A 167 1.34 8.45 -10.77
N THR A 168 0.85 7.70 -11.76
CA THR A 168 -0.30 8.09 -12.59
C THR A 168 -1.55 8.35 -11.75
N TYR A 169 -1.81 7.49 -10.76
CA TYR A 169 -2.91 7.69 -9.82
C TYR A 169 -2.74 8.97 -9.01
N LEU A 170 -1.55 9.22 -8.45
CA LEU A 170 -1.26 10.40 -7.64
C LEU A 170 -1.37 11.69 -8.48
N GLU A 171 -0.85 11.70 -9.70
CA GLU A 171 -0.94 12.82 -10.63
C GLU A 171 -2.39 13.14 -11.00
N SER A 172 -3.18 12.10 -11.31
CA SER A 172 -4.61 12.20 -11.60
C SER A 172 -5.39 12.72 -10.39
N TYR A 173 -5.07 12.22 -9.19
CA TYR A 173 -5.67 12.67 -7.94
C TYR A 173 -5.40 14.15 -7.68
N ILE A 174 -4.14 14.59 -7.82
CA ILE A 174 -3.76 16.00 -7.64
C ILE A 174 -4.49 16.88 -8.65
N SER A 175 -4.49 16.48 -9.92
CA SER A 175 -5.12 17.25 -11.01
C SER A 175 -6.63 17.39 -10.80
N SER A 176 -7.30 16.31 -10.41
CA SER A 176 -8.76 16.28 -10.21
C SER A 176 -9.23 17.03 -8.97
N ASN A 177 -8.34 17.25 -7.99
CA ASN A 177 -8.68 17.87 -6.71
C ASN A 177 -7.89 19.18 -6.47
N TRP A 178 -7.33 19.77 -7.53
CA TRP A 178 -6.39 20.89 -7.42
C TRP A 178 -6.97 22.11 -6.69
N ASP A 179 -8.25 22.43 -6.92
CA ASP A 179 -8.91 23.57 -6.29
C ASP A 179 -8.90 23.50 -4.76
N VAL A 180 -8.98 22.28 -4.21
CA VAL A 180 -8.90 22.03 -2.77
C VAL A 180 -7.45 21.92 -2.31
N LEU A 181 -6.64 21.15 -3.04
CA LEU A 181 -5.26 20.81 -2.62
C LEU A 181 -4.30 22.01 -2.66
N ARG A 182 -4.51 22.98 -3.54
CA ARG A 182 -3.59 24.14 -3.72
C ARG A 182 -3.45 25.03 -2.48
N HIS A 183 -4.38 24.91 -1.53
CA HIS A 183 -4.43 25.66 -0.28
C HIS A 183 -4.12 24.81 0.96
N ALA A 184 -3.91 23.50 0.79
CA ALA A 184 -3.66 22.59 1.91
C ALA A 184 -2.16 22.49 2.23
N GLU A 185 -1.85 22.33 3.52
CA GLU A 185 -0.51 21.96 3.98
C GLU A 185 -0.38 20.44 4.04
N PHE A 186 0.66 19.89 3.44
CA PHE A 186 0.91 18.45 3.40
C PHE A 186 2.07 18.10 4.32
N LYS A 187 1.80 17.22 5.29
CA LYS A 187 2.82 16.67 6.19
C LYS A 187 3.52 15.44 5.62
N ASP A 188 2.92 14.82 4.60
CA ASP A 188 3.54 13.71 3.87
C ASP A 188 4.57 14.27 2.87
N PRO A 189 5.86 13.93 3.00
CA PRO A 189 6.92 14.53 2.21
C PRO A 189 6.83 14.16 0.72
N ALA A 190 6.43 12.93 0.38
CA ALA A 190 6.32 12.51 -1.02
C ALA A 190 5.14 13.22 -1.69
N PHE A 191 3.99 13.25 -1.03
CA PHE A 191 2.83 13.94 -1.58
C PHE A 191 3.03 15.46 -1.68
N GLY A 192 3.61 16.07 -0.64
CA GLY A 192 3.94 17.49 -0.62
C GLY A 192 4.92 17.88 -1.73
N PHE A 193 5.90 17.02 -2.02
CA PHE A 193 6.83 17.22 -3.13
C PHE A 193 6.11 17.18 -4.49
N LEU A 194 5.24 16.18 -4.74
CA LEU A 194 4.47 16.08 -6.00
C LEU A 194 3.55 17.28 -6.19
N VAL A 195 2.87 17.73 -5.14
CA VAL A 195 2.04 18.94 -5.15
C VAL A 195 2.89 20.18 -5.48
N THR A 196 4.09 20.27 -4.91
CA THR A 196 5.03 21.37 -5.19
C THR A 196 5.46 21.39 -6.66
N LEU A 197 5.80 20.23 -7.23
CA LEU A 197 6.11 20.08 -8.65
C LEU A 197 4.94 20.53 -9.52
N PHE A 198 3.73 20.05 -9.23
CA PHE A 198 2.52 20.41 -9.98
C PHE A 198 2.25 21.92 -9.93
N LYS A 199 2.39 22.54 -8.75
CA LYS A 199 2.25 23.99 -8.56
C LYS A 199 3.27 24.78 -9.37
N SER A 200 4.53 24.34 -9.37
CA SER A 200 5.63 24.98 -10.12
C SER A 200 5.45 24.89 -11.63
N GLY A 201 4.78 23.84 -12.12
CA GLY A 201 4.44 23.64 -13.53
C GLY A 201 3.15 24.33 -13.99
N HIS A 202 2.60 25.27 -13.19
CA HIS A 202 1.32 25.94 -13.44
C HIS A 202 0.13 24.99 -13.59
N GLY A 203 0.10 23.90 -12.81
CA GLY A 203 -1.02 22.95 -12.81
C GLY A 203 -1.07 22.04 -14.04
N ARG A 204 0.08 21.77 -14.67
CA ARG A 204 0.20 20.85 -15.79
C ARG A 204 1.36 19.89 -15.59
N TRP A 205 1.06 18.59 -15.59
CA TRP A 205 2.07 17.57 -15.83
C TRP A 205 2.52 17.67 -17.29
N LYS A 206 3.82 17.80 -17.55
CA LYS A 206 4.34 17.72 -18.92
C LYS A 206 4.16 16.27 -19.37
N ALA A 207 3.27 16.03 -20.32
CA ALA A 207 3.10 14.71 -20.90
C ALA A 207 4.46 14.18 -21.38
N HIS A 208 4.88 13.04 -20.84
CA HIS A 208 5.97 12.28 -21.43
C HIS A 208 5.52 11.85 -22.82
N ARG A 209 6.04 12.52 -23.85
CA ARG A 209 5.99 12.01 -25.22
C ARG A 209 6.96 10.84 -25.27
N GLY A 210 6.42 9.63 -25.29
CA GLY A 210 7.11 8.47 -25.87
C GLY A 210 7.32 8.67 -27.36
#